data_AF-A0A849R173-F1
#
_entry.id   AF-A0A849R173-F1
#
_cell.length_a   1.000
_cell.length_b   1.000
_cell.length_c   1.000
_cell.angle_alpha   90.00
_cell.angle_beta   90.00
_cell.angle_gamma   90.00
#
_symmetry.space_group_name_H-M   'P 1'
#
loop_
_entity.id
_entity.type
_entity.pdbx_description
1 polymer ?
#
loop_
_entity_poly.entity_id
_entity_poly.type
_entity_poly.pdbx_seq_one_letter_code
_entity_poly.pdbx_strand_id
1 'polypeptide(L)'
;MFLNGTLQQKCFYYFSSNESYISYKLIGVFLEIDDETKEYFEYIDKIIIKAYDIAGKARDKGFDPEKRVDIPVADDLAARVEGLLSTINQEYLGCGLKEGIRVLEDKYGKNDEKVALLAGLDTAKQKYLKYETLEKAIDSGVRVAVAYLTL
;
A
#
# COMPACT_ATOMS: atom_id res chain seq x y z
N MET A 1 14.64 26.01 -32.94
CA MET A 1 14.79 27.29 -32.24
C MET A 1 13.72 27.32 -31.13
N PHE A 2 14.20 27.31 -29.89
CA PHE A 2 13.54 27.30 -28.56
C PHE A 2 12.11 27.89 -28.50
N LEU A 3 11.10 27.14 -28.01
CA LEU A 3 10.64 26.94 -26.61
C LEU A 3 10.10 28.20 -25.91
N ASN A 4 8.78 28.19 -25.60
CA ASN A 4 8.06 28.91 -24.52
C ASN A 4 6.58 28.44 -24.55
N GLY A 5 5.92 27.93 -23.51
CA GLY A 5 6.29 27.71 -22.12
C GLY A 5 5.26 26.79 -21.43
N THR A 6 5.76 26.12 -20.38
CA THR A 6 5.06 25.70 -19.14
C THR A 6 3.61 25.18 -19.23
N LEU A 7 3.48 23.87 -19.34
CA LEU A 7 2.37 23.11 -18.73
C LEU A 7 2.96 22.25 -17.62
N GLN A 8 2.61 22.57 -16.36
CA GLN A 8 2.91 21.75 -15.18
C GLN A 8 2.37 20.32 -15.42
N GLN A 9 3.27 19.37 -15.72
CA GLN A 9 2.94 17.96 -15.74
C GLN A 9 2.84 17.47 -14.29
N LYS A 10 1.60 17.26 -13.85
CA LYS A 10 1.25 16.49 -12.66
C LYS A 10 1.64 15.01 -12.92
N CYS A 11 2.69 14.53 -12.25
CA CYS A 11 3.05 13.11 -12.26
C CYS A 11 2.06 12.33 -11.38
N PHE A 12 1.17 11.56 -11.99
CA PHE A 12 0.31 10.59 -11.31
C PHE A 12 0.77 9.18 -11.72
N TYR A 13 1.15 8.36 -10.75
CA TYR A 13 1.50 6.95 -10.99
C TYR A 13 0.22 6.10 -11.00
N TYR A 14 0.28 4.88 -11.52
CA TYR A 14 -0.83 3.93 -11.53
C TYR A 14 -0.35 2.48 -11.62
N PHE A 15 -0.94 1.55 -10.88
CA PHE A 15 -0.58 0.11 -10.83
C PHE A 15 -1.85 -0.71 -10.86
N SER A 16 -1.96 -1.56 -11.88
CA SER A 16 -3.02 -2.55 -11.98
C SER A 16 -2.38 -3.93 -11.99
N SER A 17 -2.81 -4.79 -11.08
CA SER A 17 -2.32 -6.16 -10.92
C SER A 17 -3.14 -7.10 -11.79
N ASN A 18 -2.58 -7.52 -12.93
CA ASN A 18 -2.98 -8.74 -13.63
C ASN A 18 -1.75 -9.52 -14.09
N GLU A 19 -1.91 -10.84 -14.11
CA GLU A 19 -0.89 -11.88 -14.11
C GLU A 19 0.34 -11.63 -15.00
N SER A 20 1.52 -11.91 -14.41
CA SER A 20 2.87 -11.96 -15.00
C SER A 20 3.64 -10.65 -15.18
N TYR A 21 3.04 -9.46 -15.05
CA TYR A 21 3.76 -8.20 -15.22
C TYR A 21 3.23 -7.08 -14.30
N ILE A 22 4.13 -6.39 -13.60
CA ILE A 22 3.81 -5.12 -12.93
C ILE A 22 3.77 -4.04 -14.02
N SER A 23 2.58 -3.56 -14.38
CA SER A 23 2.41 -2.53 -15.41
C SER A 23 2.16 -1.14 -14.80
N TYR A 24 2.98 -0.16 -15.19
CA TYR A 24 2.75 1.26 -14.89
C TYR A 24 2.24 1.94 -16.15
N LYS A 25 0.97 2.39 -16.16
CA LYS A 25 0.36 3.04 -17.31
C LYS A 25 0.60 4.55 -17.28
N LEU A 26 1.81 4.97 -17.65
CA LEU A 26 2.03 6.33 -18.18
C LEU A 26 1.52 6.37 -19.62
N ILE A 27 0.99 7.52 -20.02
CA ILE A 27 0.57 7.83 -21.40
C ILE A 27 1.61 7.30 -22.40
N GLY A 28 1.34 6.12 -22.99
CA GLY A 28 2.09 5.57 -24.13
C GLY A 28 3.56 5.17 -23.90
N VAL A 29 4.05 5.05 -22.66
CA VAL A 29 5.43 4.58 -22.41
C VAL A 29 5.39 3.37 -21.48
N PHE A 30 5.61 2.19 -22.05
CA PHE A 30 5.94 0.98 -21.30
C PHE A 30 7.38 1.18 -20.79
N LEU A 31 7.55 1.55 -19.52
CA LEU A 31 8.87 1.50 -18.90
C LEU A 31 9.13 0.03 -18.57
N GLU A 32 9.73 -0.68 -19.53
CA GLU A 32 10.33 -1.97 -19.25
C GLU A 32 11.45 -1.76 -18.23
N ILE A 33 11.28 -2.35 -17.05
CA ILE A 33 12.35 -2.43 -16.06
C ILE A 33 13.41 -3.33 -16.69
N ASP A 34 14.65 -2.83 -16.77
CA ASP A 34 15.75 -3.60 -17.32
C ASP A 34 16.05 -4.82 -16.42
N ASP A 35 16.63 -5.86 -17.01
CA ASP A 35 16.89 -7.12 -16.31
C ASP A 35 17.79 -6.92 -15.09
N GLU A 36 18.74 -5.98 -15.13
CA GLU A 36 19.64 -5.69 -14.00
C GLU A 36 18.87 -5.09 -12.82
N THR A 37 17.97 -4.14 -13.06
CA THR A 37 17.08 -3.59 -12.03
C THR A 37 16.15 -4.67 -11.45
N LYS A 38 15.64 -5.57 -12.29
CA LYS A 38 14.80 -6.68 -11.83
C LYS A 38 15.59 -7.65 -10.92
N GLU A 39 16.77 -8.06 -11.36
CA GLU A 39 17.67 -8.92 -10.57
C GLU A 39 18.04 -8.27 -9.23
N TYR A 40 18.25 -6.94 -9.22
CA TYR A 40 18.52 -6.18 -8.02
C TYR A 40 17.37 -6.23 -7.00
N PHE A 41 16.12 -5.99 -7.43
CA PHE A 41 14.97 -6.09 -6.54
C PHE A 41 14.75 -7.52 -6.03
N GLU A 42 14.89 -8.52 -6.91
CA GLU A 42 14.81 -9.93 -6.50
C GLU A 42 15.87 -10.31 -5.46
N TYR A 43 17.08 -9.75 -5.58
CA TYR A 43 18.14 -9.93 -4.60
C TYR A 43 17.77 -9.31 -3.25
N ILE A 44 17.22 -8.09 -3.23
CA ILE A 44 16.74 -7.44 -2.01
C ILE A 44 15.64 -8.27 -1.34
N ASP A 45 14.65 -8.73 -2.11
CA ASP A 45 13.55 -9.54 -1.59
C ASP A 45 14.06 -10.83 -0.93
N LYS A 46 15.03 -11.50 -1.54
CA LYS A 46 15.69 -12.68 -0.97
C LYS A 46 16.37 -12.38 0.36
N ILE A 47 16.96 -11.20 0.53
CA ILE A 47 17.58 -10.78 1.80
C ILE A 47 16.51 -10.45 2.84
N ILE A 48 15.45 -9.74 2.45
CA ILE A 48 14.33 -9.39 3.33
C ILE A 48 13.71 -10.66 3.90
N ILE A 49 13.40 -11.66 3.06
CA ILE A 49 12.81 -12.94 3.49
C ILE A 49 13.71 -13.63 4.53
N LYS A 50 15.03 -13.66 4.29
CA LYS A 50 15.99 -14.25 5.25
C LYS A 50 16.02 -13.48 6.57
N ALA A 51 16.01 -12.15 6.52
CA ALA A 51 16.00 -11.32 7.72
C ALA A 51 14.71 -11.51 8.54
N TYR A 52 13.56 -11.59 7.87
CA TYR A 52 12.26 -11.88 8.50
C TYR A 52 12.21 -13.27 9.13
N ASP A 53 12.76 -14.30 8.48
CA ASP A 53 12.84 -15.66 9.05
C ASP A 53 13.68 -15.68 10.34
N ILE A 54 14.84 -15.02 10.33
CA ILE A 54 15.70 -14.89 11.53
C ILE A 54 14.96 -14.13 12.64
N ALA A 55 14.33 -13.00 12.30
CA ALA A 55 13.58 -12.20 13.26
C ALA A 55 12.39 -12.97 13.84
N GLY A 56 11.64 -13.70 13.01
CA GLY A 56 10.53 -14.57 13.44
C GLY A 56 11.00 -15.62 14.43
N LYS A 57 12.05 -16.37 14.09
CA LYS A 57 12.67 -17.36 15.00
C LYS A 57 13.16 -16.76 16.32
N ALA A 58 13.58 -15.51 16.31
CA ALA A 58 13.97 -14.80 17.53
C ALA A 58 12.74 -14.42 18.36
N ARG A 59 11.72 -13.81 17.75
CA ARG A 59 10.46 -13.41 18.41
C ARG A 59 9.69 -14.60 18.99
N ASP A 60 9.71 -15.74 18.31
CA ASP A 60 9.07 -16.98 18.76
C ASP A 60 9.60 -17.49 20.11
N LYS A 61 10.82 -17.09 20.51
CA LYS A 61 11.38 -17.44 21.82
C LYS A 61 10.66 -16.75 22.98
N GLY A 62 9.88 -15.70 22.72
CA GLY A 62 9.05 -15.02 23.71
C GLY A 62 9.82 -14.13 24.69
N PHE A 63 11.00 -13.63 24.29
CA PHE A 63 11.76 -12.64 25.06
C PHE A 63 11.29 -11.20 24.82
N ASP A 64 10.56 -10.96 23.73
CA ASP A 64 9.97 -9.68 23.36
C ASP A 64 8.46 -9.67 23.68
N PRO A 65 7.80 -8.48 23.72
CA PRO A 65 6.37 -8.37 24.03
C PRO A 65 5.47 -9.18 23.09
N GLU A 66 5.87 -9.32 21.83
CA GLU A 66 5.12 -10.00 20.79
C GLU A 66 5.93 -11.15 20.20
N LYS A 67 5.28 -12.30 19.97
CA LYS A 67 5.89 -13.49 19.35
C LYS A 67 5.93 -13.42 17.82
N ARG A 68 5.57 -12.30 17.22
CA ARG A 68 5.62 -12.07 15.77
C ARG A 68 6.56 -10.91 15.46
N VAL A 69 6.94 -10.79 14.20
CA VAL A 69 7.62 -9.58 13.70
C VAL A 69 6.56 -8.47 13.56
N ASP A 70 6.78 -7.35 14.25
CA ASP A 70 5.80 -6.26 14.34
C ASP A 70 5.78 -5.34 13.11
N ILE A 71 6.89 -5.30 12.37
CA ILE A 71 7.03 -4.49 11.16
C ILE A 71 6.57 -5.36 9.98
N PRO A 72 5.48 -5.02 9.26
CA PRO A 72 5.09 -5.76 8.06
C PRO A 72 5.89 -5.30 6.83
N VAL A 73 6.12 -6.22 5.88
CA VAL A 73 6.63 -5.86 4.55
C VAL A 73 5.47 -5.29 3.73
N ALA A 74 5.72 -4.17 3.04
CA ALA A 74 4.78 -3.58 2.11
C ALA A 74 5.47 -3.35 0.76
N ASP A 75 4.81 -3.78 -0.30
CA ASP A 75 5.24 -3.72 -1.70
C ASP A 75 4.80 -2.43 -2.40
N ASP A 76 3.66 -1.86 -1.98
CA ASP A 76 3.13 -0.63 -2.56
C ASP A 76 2.46 0.30 -1.52
N LEU A 77 1.91 1.41 -2.01
CA LEU A 77 1.24 2.40 -1.18
C LEU A 77 0.02 1.80 -0.44
N ALA A 78 -0.79 1.00 -1.13
CA ALA A 78 -1.97 0.37 -0.55
C ALA A 78 -1.59 -0.58 0.61
N ALA A 79 -0.54 -1.38 0.43
CA ALA A 79 0.00 -2.25 1.46
C ALA A 79 0.61 -1.45 2.63
N ARG A 80 1.24 -0.30 2.37
CA ARG A 80 1.73 0.59 3.45
C ARG A 80 0.58 1.17 4.28
N VAL A 81 -0.55 1.52 3.65
CA VAL A 81 -1.75 1.96 4.39
C VAL A 81 -2.25 0.84 5.28
N GLU A 82 -2.48 -0.37 4.74
CA GLU A 82 -2.92 -1.54 5.52
C GLU A 82 -1.95 -1.87 6.67
N GLY A 83 -0.65 -1.91 6.38
CA GLY A 83 0.41 -2.16 7.35
C GLY A 83 0.48 -1.10 8.44
N LEU A 84 0.32 0.17 8.11
CA LEU A 84 0.32 1.25 9.10
C LEU A 84 -0.88 1.13 10.05
N LEU A 85 -2.07 0.84 9.52
CA LEU A 85 -3.28 0.68 10.32
C LEU A 85 -3.21 -0.57 11.21
N SER A 86 -2.44 -1.59 10.81
CA SER A 86 -2.21 -2.79 11.65
C SER A 86 -1.54 -2.50 12.99
N THR A 87 -0.78 -1.40 13.07
CA THR A 87 -0.13 -0.98 14.33
C THR A 87 -1.14 -0.55 15.40
N ILE A 88 -2.34 -0.14 14.98
CA ILE A 88 -3.44 0.27 15.87
C ILE A 88 -4.38 -0.91 16.12
N ASN A 89 -4.71 -1.66 15.07
CA ASN A 89 -5.53 -2.86 15.15
C ASN A 89 -5.00 -3.93 14.18
N GLN A 90 -4.51 -5.06 14.72
CA GLN A 90 -3.94 -6.15 13.92
C GLN A 90 -4.92 -6.76 12.91
N GLU A 91 -6.23 -6.62 13.12
CA GLU A 91 -7.26 -7.10 12.17
C GLU A 91 -7.17 -6.44 10.79
N TYR A 92 -6.48 -5.31 10.64
CA TYR A 92 -6.24 -4.72 9.33
C TYR A 92 -5.40 -5.59 8.41
N LEU A 93 -4.49 -6.42 8.94
CA LEU A 93 -3.67 -7.28 8.09
C LEU A 93 -4.56 -8.31 7.38
N GLY A 94 -4.64 -8.21 6.06
CA GLY A 94 -5.43 -9.12 5.25
C GLY A 94 -6.95 -8.90 5.34
N CYS A 95 -7.43 -7.73 5.77
CA CYS A 95 -8.86 -7.41 5.79
C CYS A 95 -9.43 -7.04 4.41
N GLY A 96 -8.60 -6.99 3.37
CA GLY A 96 -9.00 -6.63 2.01
C GLY A 96 -8.93 -5.12 1.70
N LEU A 97 -8.39 -4.31 2.63
CA LEU A 97 -8.30 -2.86 2.45
C LEU A 97 -7.37 -2.50 1.30
N LYS A 98 -6.18 -3.10 1.23
CA LYS A 98 -5.22 -2.80 0.15
C LYS A 98 -5.77 -3.15 -1.23
N GLU A 99 -6.52 -4.25 -1.37
CA GLU A 99 -7.18 -4.61 -2.62
C GLU A 99 -8.27 -3.60 -2.97
N GLY A 100 -9.05 -3.15 -1.98
CA GLY A 100 -10.03 -2.09 -2.16
C GLY A 100 -9.41 -0.77 -2.63
N ILE A 101 -8.26 -0.39 -2.06
CA ILE A 101 -7.48 0.77 -2.49
C ILE A 101 -6.98 0.57 -3.92
N ARG A 102 -6.39 -0.58 -4.28
CA ARG A 102 -5.91 -0.87 -5.64
C ARG A 102 -7.02 -0.76 -6.69
N VAL A 103 -8.24 -1.23 -6.38
CA VAL A 103 -9.40 -1.08 -7.27
C VAL A 103 -9.79 0.40 -7.46
N LEU A 104 -9.71 1.20 -6.39
CA LEU A 104 -9.99 2.63 -6.45
C LEU A 104 -8.88 3.39 -7.18
N GLU A 105 -7.62 3.03 -6.93
CA GLU A 105 -6.46 3.47 -7.69
C GLU A 105 -6.78 3.21 -9.14
N ASP A 106 -6.91 1.95 -9.59
CA ASP A 106 -7.25 1.49 -10.97
C ASP A 106 -8.31 2.32 -11.69
N LYS A 107 -9.25 2.91 -10.95
CA LYS A 107 -10.31 3.76 -11.49
C LYS A 107 -10.03 5.26 -11.53
N TYR A 108 -9.38 5.84 -10.51
CA TYR A 108 -9.22 7.29 -10.36
C TYR A 108 -7.80 7.88 -10.44
N GLY A 109 -6.83 7.22 -9.81
CA GLY A 109 -5.48 7.74 -9.64
C GLY A 109 -4.72 6.95 -8.61
N LYS A 110 -3.46 6.55 -8.79
CA LYS A 110 -2.62 6.56 -7.58
C LYS A 110 -2.44 7.99 -7.15
N ASN A 111 -2.45 8.21 -5.85
CA ASN A 111 -2.31 9.52 -5.24
C ASN A 111 -3.42 10.53 -5.64
N ASP A 112 -4.55 10.08 -6.20
CA ASP A 112 -5.73 10.94 -6.40
C ASP A 112 -6.52 11.04 -5.09
N GLU A 113 -6.94 12.26 -4.76
CA GLU A 113 -7.62 12.57 -3.50
C GLU A 113 -8.96 11.84 -3.36
N LYS A 114 -9.61 11.46 -4.48
CA LYS A 114 -10.85 10.66 -4.46
C LYS A 114 -10.59 9.26 -3.93
N VAL A 115 -9.42 8.67 -4.20
CA VAL A 115 -9.09 7.34 -3.65
C VAL A 115 -9.04 7.41 -2.14
N ALA A 116 -8.41 8.43 -1.57
CA ALA A 116 -8.39 8.65 -0.13
C ALA A 116 -9.80 8.77 0.45
N LEU A 117 -10.62 9.65 -0.14
CA LEU A 117 -11.98 9.91 0.34
C LEU A 117 -12.87 8.67 0.24
N LEU A 118 -12.78 7.92 -0.85
CA LEU A 118 -13.58 6.71 -1.07
C LEU A 118 -13.08 5.54 -0.22
N ALA A 119 -11.77 5.35 -0.06
CA ALA A 119 -11.21 4.33 0.83
C ALA A 119 -11.59 4.59 2.29
N GLY A 120 -11.52 5.85 2.74
CA GLY A 120 -12.00 6.25 4.06
C GLY A 120 -13.51 6.03 4.22
N LEU A 121 -14.32 6.38 3.21
CA LEU A 121 -15.76 6.15 3.22
C LEU A 121 -16.12 4.65 3.27
N ASP A 122 -15.46 3.83 2.45
CA ASP A 122 -15.66 2.37 2.42
C ASP A 122 -15.31 1.74 3.78
N THR A 123 -14.25 2.23 4.41
CA THR A 123 -13.84 1.82 5.75
C THR A 123 -14.88 2.23 6.80
N ALA A 124 -15.34 3.49 6.77
CA ALA A 124 -16.38 3.97 7.68
C ALA A 124 -17.73 3.26 7.50
N LYS A 125 -18.01 2.79 6.27
CA LYS A 125 -19.15 1.92 5.94
C LYS A 125 -18.93 0.46 6.34
N GLN A 126 -17.82 0.15 7.01
CA GLN A 126 -17.53 -1.17 7.56
C GLN A 126 -17.46 -2.27 6.49
N LYS A 127 -16.88 -1.93 5.33
CA LYS A 127 -16.67 -2.85 4.21
C LYS A 127 -15.58 -3.88 4.50
N TYR A 128 -14.54 -3.49 5.25
CA TYR A 128 -13.36 -4.33 5.53
C TYR A 128 -13.38 -4.91 6.95
N LEU A 129 -13.74 -4.09 7.94
CA LEU A 129 -13.79 -4.47 9.35
C LEU A 129 -15.13 -4.03 9.98
N LYS A 130 -15.53 -4.71 11.05
CA LYS A 130 -16.73 -4.36 11.83
C LYS A 130 -16.32 -3.62 13.10
N TYR A 131 -17.09 -2.61 13.46
CA TYR A 131 -16.86 -1.78 14.63
C TYR A 131 -18.11 -1.78 15.52
N GLU A 132 -17.88 -1.70 16.83
CA GLU A 132 -18.94 -1.67 17.84
C GLU A 132 -19.80 -0.40 17.74
N THR A 133 -19.18 0.73 17.39
CA THR A 133 -19.84 2.03 17.32
C THR A 133 -19.56 2.72 15.99
N LEU A 134 -20.49 3.57 15.57
CA LEU A 134 -20.32 4.39 14.38
C LEU A 134 -19.11 5.34 14.49
N GLU A 135 -18.86 5.87 15.69
CA GLU A 135 -17.71 6.74 15.96
C GLU A 135 -16.38 6.03 15.68
N LYS A 136 -16.21 4.79 16.16
CA LYS A 136 -15.01 3.98 15.87
C LYS A 136 -14.83 3.71 14.38
N ALA A 137 -15.93 3.43 13.67
CA ALA A 137 -15.89 3.22 12.22
C ALA A 137 -15.47 4.51 11.48
N ILE A 138 -15.98 5.67 11.90
CA ILE A 138 -15.63 6.96 11.30
C ILE A 138 -14.16 7.32 11.59
N ASP A 139 -13.68 7.18 12.83
CA ASP A 139 -12.27 7.42 13.20
C ASP A 139 -11.33 6.57 12.35
N SER A 140 -11.64 5.28 12.23
CA SER A 140 -10.95 4.35 11.35
C SER A 140 -10.92 4.82 9.89
N GLY A 141 -12.06 5.25 9.33
CA GLY A 141 -12.14 5.76 7.97
C GLY A 141 -11.32 7.03 7.75
N VAL A 142 -11.32 7.94 8.72
CA VAL A 142 -10.47 9.15 8.69
C VAL A 142 -8.99 8.77 8.68
N ARG A 143 -8.57 7.82 9.52
CA ARG A 143 -7.18 7.35 9.55
C ARG A 143 -6.74 6.74 8.22
N VAL A 144 -7.59 5.93 7.60
CA VAL A 144 -7.31 5.34 6.27
C VAL A 144 -7.15 6.43 5.22
N ALA A 145 -8.07 7.41 5.18
CA ALA A 145 -8.00 8.50 4.20
C ALA A 145 -6.73 9.34 4.39
N VAL A 146 -6.40 9.71 5.62
CA VAL A 146 -5.18 10.48 5.93
C VAL A 146 -3.93 9.68 5.61
N ALA A 147 -3.87 8.40 6.02
CA ALA A 147 -2.73 7.53 5.74
C ALA A 147 -2.44 7.47 4.23
N TYR A 148 -3.47 7.27 3.41
CA TYR A 148 -3.32 7.23 1.95
C TYR A 148 -2.79 8.56 1.37
N LEU A 149 -3.26 9.71 1.87
CA LEU A 149 -2.82 11.03 1.37
C LEU A 149 -1.37 11.37 1.71
N THR A 150 -0.82 10.76 2.76
CA THR A 150 0.50 11.15 3.32
C THR A 150 1.62 10.16 3.06
N LEU A 151 1.34 9.02 2.41
CA LEU A 151 2.32 7.95 2.11
C LEU A 151 2.72 7.96 0.63
#